data_AF-A0A9W9AV54-F1
#
_entry.id   AF-A0A9W9AV54-F1
#
_cell.length_a   1.000
_cell.length_b   1.000
_cell.length_c   1.000
_cell.angle_alpha   90.00
_cell.angle_beta   90.00
_cell.angle_gamma   90.00
#
_symmetry.space_group_name_H-M   'P 1'
#
loop_
_entity.id
_entity.type
_entity.pdbx_description
1 polymer ?
#
loop_
_entity_poly.entity_id
_entity_poly.type
_entity_poly.pdbx_seq_one_letter_code
_entity_poly.pdbx_strand_id
1 'polypeptide(L)'
;MSTAHTPLLLPEALGFSPQLLLDDIINAVNNTIVEGVNAMEDFLRQWADRRSEEEKDWDSTEELEQGLVSFETLLEHHTDVALDFFEAWALKNIFSIPPDLPVVLPHQKGLDLTTKPEREAELVEEISELRIKLDNQRRLQRLYNRALRTSRQQRSRSERRLERLAAVLDHEKLISLAKIPPQLNAMYEAVSRLPPLDPALVATLPPIEPGKRDWETSKAGYLNWATAQLLSRAKVDEDVHGSSAVDDMFRNMAQIGQADQIRKAVEITESVRTGLQDVDVTMESEES
;
A
#
# COMPACT_ATOMS: atom_id res chain seq x y z
N MET A 1 -26.29 -40.95 -35.70
CA MET A 1 -25.50 -40.08 -34.81
C MET A 1 -26.46 -39.08 -34.21
N SER A 2 -26.45 -38.98 -32.88
CA SER A 2 -27.51 -38.39 -32.07
C SER A 2 -27.83 -36.95 -32.50
N THR A 3 -29.09 -36.69 -32.83
CA THR A 3 -29.71 -35.38 -33.04
C THR A 3 -29.83 -34.65 -31.70
N ALA A 4 -28.70 -34.36 -31.07
CA ALA A 4 -28.67 -33.49 -29.90
C ALA A 4 -28.98 -32.08 -30.40
N HIS A 5 -30.23 -31.66 -30.20
CA HIS A 5 -30.57 -30.25 -30.21
C HIS A 5 -29.53 -29.58 -29.31
N THR A 6 -28.88 -28.52 -29.77
CA THR A 6 -28.03 -27.70 -28.90
C THR A 6 -28.90 -26.58 -28.34
N PRO A 7 -29.71 -26.83 -27.28
CA PRO A 7 -30.55 -25.80 -26.67
C PRO A 7 -29.73 -24.63 -26.11
N LEU A 8 -28.41 -24.81 -26.00
CA LEU A 8 -27.45 -23.83 -25.50
C LEU A 8 -26.93 -22.87 -26.58
N LEU A 9 -27.01 -23.22 -27.87
CA LEU A 9 -26.46 -22.38 -28.94
C LEU A 9 -27.21 -21.04 -29.06
N LEU A 10 -28.55 -21.09 -28.95
CA LEU A 10 -29.39 -19.89 -29.03
C LEU A 10 -29.19 -18.95 -27.83
N PRO A 11 -29.25 -19.43 -26.57
CA PRO A 11 -28.89 -18.61 -25.42
C PRO A 11 -27.47 -18.06 -25.46
N GLU A 12 -26.51 -18.82 -25.97
CA GLU A 12 -25.12 -18.37 -26.12
C GLU A 12 -25.00 -17.29 -27.19
N ALA A 13 -25.74 -17.41 -28.31
CA ALA A 13 -25.74 -16.42 -29.39
C ALA A 13 -26.44 -15.11 -28.99
N LEU A 14 -27.57 -15.21 -28.29
CA LEU A 14 -28.41 -14.08 -27.90
C LEU A 14 -27.93 -13.43 -26.59
N GLY A 15 -27.23 -14.18 -25.74
CA GLY A 15 -26.84 -13.77 -24.40
C GLY A 15 -27.97 -13.88 -23.36
N PHE A 16 -29.15 -14.36 -23.76
CA PHE A 16 -30.33 -14.58 -22.91
C PHE A 16 -31.17 -15.74 -23.44
N SER A 17 -32.01 -16.33 -22.58
CA SER A 17 -32.96 -17.38 -23.01
C SER A 17 -34.12 -16.77 -23.79
N PRO A 18 -34.45 -17.26 -25.00
CA PRO A 18 -35.60 -16.77 -25.77
C PRO A 18 -36.93 -16.79 -25.02
N GLN A 19 -37.10 -17.73 -24.07
CA GLN A 19 -38.30 -17.82 -23.23
C GLN A 19 -38.50 -16.55 -22.40
N LEU A 20 -37.43 -15.96 -21.85
CA LEU A 20 -37.52 -14.74 -21.06
C LEU A 20 -38.06 -13.56 -21.89
N LEU A 21 -37.65 -13.47 -23.16
CA LEU A 21 -38.16 -12.44 -24.05
C LEU A 21 -39.65 -12.64 -24.37
N LEU A 22 -40.09 -13.89 -24.51
CA LEU A 22 -41.51 -14.21 -24.74
C LEU A 22 -42.34 -13.89 -23.50
N ASP A 23 -41.85 -14.25 -22.30
CA ASP A 23 -42.48 -13.89 -21.02
C ASP A 23 -42.64 -12.38 -20.86
N ASP A 24 -41.58 -11.61 -21.16
CA ASP A 24 -41.62 -10.15 -21.11
C ASP A 24 -42.64 -9.56 -22.10
N ILE A 25 -42.77 -10.14 -23.30
CA ILE A 25 -43.77 -9.73 -24.29
C ILE A 25 -45.18 -10.04 -23.79
N ILE A 26 -45.42 -11.24 -23.25
CA ILE A 26 -46.72 -11.64 -22.70
C ILE A 26 -47.13 -10.69 -21.58
N ASN A 27 -46.21 -10.38 -20.67
CA ASN A 27 -46.43 -9.43 -19.59
C ASN A 27 -46.76 -8.02 -20.12
N ALA A 28 -46.03 -7.54 -21.13
CA ALA A 28 -46.29 -6.24 -21.74
C ALA A 28 -47.67 -6.18 -22.42
N VAL A 29 -48.07 -7.24 -23.13
CA VAL A 29 -49.39 -7.34 -23.78
C VAL A 29 -50.50 -7.37 -22.74
N ASN A 30 -50.38 -8.18 -21.69
CA ASN A 30 -51.38 -8.25 -20.62
C ASN A 30 -51.55 -6.90 -19.92
N ASN A 31 -50.46 -6.20 -19.60
CA ASN A 31 -50.54 -4.85 -19.03
C ASN A 31 -51.26 -3.88 -19.98
N THR A 32 -50.96 -3.95 -21.28
CA THR A 32 -51.59 -3.08 -22.28
C THR A 32 -53.09 -3.39 -22.43
N ILE A 33 -53.49 -4.65 -22.33
CA ILE A 33 -54.90 -5.06 -22.35
C ILE A 33 -55.64 -4.48 -21.15
N VAL A 34 -55.09 -4.64 -19.94
CA VAL A 34 -55.68 -4.09 -18.71
C VAL A 34 -55.82 -2.57 -18.81
N GLU A 35 -54.77 -1.87 -19.26
CA GLU A 35 -54.83 -0.42 -19.49
C GLU A 35 -55.91 -0.05 -20.53
N GLY A 36 -56.04 -0.83 -21.60
CA GLY A 36 -57.05 -0.61 -22.64
C GLY A 36 -58.48 -0.82 -22.16
N VAL A 37 -58.72 -1.85 -21.33
CA VAL A 37 -60.02 -2.14 -20.72
C VAL A 37 -60.39 -1.03 -19.72
N ASN A 38 -59.46 -0.60 -18.87
CA ASN A 38 -59.68 0.50 -17.92
C ASN A 38 -60.01 1.82 -18.65
N ALA A 39 -59.29 2.14 -19.74
CA ALA A 39 -59.59 3.34 -20.53
C ALA A 39 -60.96 3.26 -21.21
N MET A 40 -61.38 2.06 -21.64
CA MET A 40 -62.72 1.83 -22.18
C MET A 40 -63.79 1.98 -21.11
N GLU A 41 -63.56 1.46 -19.90
CA GLU A 41 -64.43 1.63 -18.74
C GLU A 41 -64.69 3.10 -18.44
N ASP A 42 -63.61 3.89 -18.30
CA ASP A 42 -63.71 5.34 -18.03
C ASP A 42 -64.52 6.06 -19.10
N PHE A 43 -64.30 5.72 -20.38
CA PHE A 43 -65.03 6.31 -21.50
C PHE A 43 -66.52 5.93 -21.48
N LEU A 44 -66.84 4.66 -21.22
CA LEU A 44 -68.21 4.17 -21.17
C LEU A 44 -68.97 4.70 -19.96
N ARG A 45 -68.32 4.84 -18.79
CA ARG A 45 -68.90 5.50 -17.60
C ARG A 45 -69.22 6.96 -17.89
N GLN A 46 -68.27 7.73 -18.44
CA GLN A 46 -68.52 9.11 -18.86
C GLN A 46 -69.63 9.22 -19.92
N TRP A 47 -69.78 8.22 -20.78
CA TRP A 47 -70.86 8.16 -21.76
C TRP A 47 -72.21 7.87 -21.12
N ALA A 48 -72.27 6.96 -20.15
CA ALA A 48 -73.48 6.62 -19.42
C ALA A 48 -73.95 7.79 -18.53
N ASP A 49 -73.04 8.45 -17.81
CA ASP A 49 -73.33 9.59 -16.93
C ASP A 49 -73.96 10.76 -17.70
N ARG A 50 -73.44 11.06 -18.91
CA ARG A 50 -74.01 12.11 -19.77
C ARG A 50 -75.43 11.77 -20.22
N ARG A 51 -75.73 10.48 -20.41
CA ARG A 51 -77.05 10.02 -20.86
C ARG A 51 -78.07 9.98 -19.74
N SER A 52 -77.65 9.61 -18.52
CA SER A 52 -78.54 9.62 -17.35
C SER A 52 -78.96 11.05 -16.95
N GLU A 53 -78.12 12.05 -17.22
CA GLU A 53 -78.50 13.48 -17.10
C GLU A 53 -79.61 13.90 -18.07
N GLU A 54 -79.62 13.34 -19.29
CA GLU A 54 -80.61 13.63 -20.33
C GLU A 54 -81.91 12.80 -20.15
N GLU A 55 -81.80 11.57 -19.65
CA GLU A 55 -82.90 10.60 -19.53
C GLU A 55 -82.92 9.98 -18.11
N LYS A 56 -83.68 10.61 -17.21
CA LYS A 56 -83.72 10.36 -15.74
C LYS A 56 -84.16 8.96 -15.27
N ASP A 57 -84.52 8.06 -16.18
CA ASP A 57 -85.07 6.73 -15.86
C ASP A 57 -84.19 5.57 -16.36
N TRP A 58 -83.01 5.89 -16.90
CA TRP A 58 -82.06 4.91 -17.43
C TRP A 58 -80.90 4.69 -16.44
N ASP A 59 -80.97 3.62 -15.66
CA ASP A 59 -79.89 3.14 -14.80
C ASP A 59 -79.34 1.80 -15.32
N SER A 60 -78.67 1.84 -16.48
CA SER A 60 -77.96 0.69 -17.06
C SER A 60 -76.49 0.65 -16.64
N THR A 61 -76.15 1.22 -15.48
CA THR A 61 -74.78 1.13 -14.93
C THR A 61 -74.41 -0.32 -14.62
N GLU A 62 -75.34 -1.10 -14.06
CA GLU A 62 -75.16 -2.53 -13.77
C GLU A 62 -75.01 -3.37 -15.06
N GLU A 63 -75.81 -3.09 -16.09
CA GLU A 63 -75.69 -3.78 -17.38
C GLU A 63 -74.36 -3.46 -18.08
N LEU A 64 -73.87 -2.23 -17.93
CA LEU A 64 -72.57 -1.81 -18.46
C LEU A 64 -71.42 -2.51 -17.75
N GLU A 65 -71.45 -2.56 -16.43
CA GLU A 65 -70.44 -3.26 -15.62
C GLU A 65 -70.44 -4.77 -15.95
N GLN A 66 -71.61 -5.39 -16.05
CA GLN A 66 -71.72 -6.80 -16.45
C GLN A 66 -71.20 -7.04 -17.88
N GLY A 67 -71.52 -6.14 -18.81
CA GLY A 67 -71.03 -6.19 -20.18
C GLY A 67 -69.50 -6.05 -20.26
N LEU A 68 -68.94 -5.11 -19.51
CA LEU A 68 -67.50 -4.87 -19.43
C LEU A 68 -66.76 -6.08 -18.85
N VAL A 69 -67.23 -6.64 -17.74
CA VAL A 69 -66.63 -7.85 -17.14
C VAL A 69 -66.68 -9.03 -18.10
N SER A 70 -67.80 -9.18 -18.85
CA SER A 70 -67.91 -10.24 -19.86
C SER A 70 -66.95 -10.03 -21.03
N PHE A 71 -66.72 -8.77 -21.44
CA PHE A 71 -65.78 -8.41 -22.49
C PHE A 71 -64.34 -8.62 -22.05
N GLU A 72 -63.98 -8.20 -20.85
CA GLU A 72 -62.66 -8.41 -20.25
C GLU A 72 -62.33 -9.90 -20.19
N THR A 73 -63.22 -10.72 -19.64
CA THR A 73 -63.03 -12.18 -19.57
C THR A 73 -62.87 -12.80 -20.96
N LEU A 74 -63.66 -12.35 -21.93
CA LEU A 74 -63.58 -12.84 -23.31
C LEU A 74 -62.26 -12.45 -23.98
N LEU A 75 -61.83 -11.20 -23.78
CA LEU A 75 -60.60 -10.66 -24.32
C LEU A 75 -59.41 -11.40 -23.74
N GLU A 76 -59.33 -11.53 -22.40
CA GLU A 76 -58.30 -12.29 -21.69
C GLU A 76 -58.17 -13.72 -22.22
N HIS A 77 -59.30 -14.43 -22.36
CA HIS A 77 -59.29 -15.79 -22.86
C HIS A 77 -58.74 -15.90 -24.29
N HIS A 78 -59.16 -14.99 -25.19
CA HIS A 78 -58.67 -15.01 -26.57
C HIS A 78 -57.21 -14.57 -26.67
N THR A 79 -56.78 -13.63 -25.84
CA THR A 79 -55.40 -13.15 -25.84
C THR A 79 -54.45 -14.21 -25.27
N ASP A 80 -54.84 -14.92 -24.22
CA ASP A 80 -54.09 -16.05 -23.64
C ASP A 80 -53.84 -17.14 -24.71
N VAL A 81 -54.91 -17.59 -25.37
CA VAL A 81 -54.82 -18.59 -26.45
C VAL A 81 -53.95 -18.10 -27.61
N ALA A 82 -54.08 -16.83 -28.00
CA ALA A 82 -53.29 -16.27 -29.10
C ALA A 82 -51.80 -16.15 -28.74
N LEU A 83 -51.50 -15.78 -27.48
CA LEU A 83 -50.14 -15.66 -26.97
C LEU A 83 -49.47 -17.03 -26.79
N ASP A 84 -50.20 -18.06 -26.36
CA ASP A 84 -49.73 -19.45 -26.34
C ASP A 84 -49.32 -19.93 -27.73
N PHE A 85 -50.17 -19.67 -28.75
CA PHE A 85 -49.84 -20.01 -30.13
C PHE A 85 -48.65 -19.22 -30.65
N PHE A 86 -48.54 -17.95 -30.28
CA PHE A 86 -47.40 -17.11 -30.63
C PHE A 86 -46.11 -17.63 -29.99
N GLU A 87 -46.12 -17.99 -28.70
CA GLU A 87 -44.98 -18.54 -27.99
C GLU A 87 -44.49 -19.84 -28.66
N ALA A 88 -45.40 -20.78 -28.87
CA ALA A 88 -45.10 -22.05 -29.52
C ALA A 88 -44.59 -21.87 -30.96
N TRP A 89 -45.16 -20.92 -31.71
CA TRP A 89 -44.72 -20.62 -33.07
C TRP A 89 -43.34 -19.95 -33.09
N ALA A 90 -43.08 -19.02 -32.17
CA ALA A 90 -41.81 -18.30 -32.07
C ALA A 90 -40.67 -19.26 -31.71
N LEU A 91 -40.86 -20.14 -30.73
CA LEU A 91 -39.87 -21.16 -30.35
C LEU A 91 -39.61 -22.17 -31.48
N LYS A 92 -40.62 -22.49 -32.29
CA LYS A 92 -40.49 -23.46 -33.38
C LYS A 92 -39.88 -22.89 -34.66
N ASN A 93 -40.07 -21.60 -34.94
CA ASN A 93 -39.67 -20.99 -36.23
C ASN A 93 -38.58 -19.93 -36.09
N ILE A 94 -38.73 -18.98 -35.17
CA ILE A 94 -37.80 -17.86 -35.01
C ILE A 94 -36.59 -18.31 -34.19
N PHE A 95 -36.86 -18.90 -33.03
CA PHE A 95 -35.85 -19.40 -32.11
C PHE A 95 -35.59 -20.89 -32.33
N SER A 96 -35.47 -21.30 -33.60
CA SER A 96 -35.13 -22.66 -33.97
C SER A 96 -33.98 -22.65 -34.97
N ILE A 97 -32.96 -23.44 -34.68
CA ILE A 97 -31.82 -23.65 -35.56
C ILE A 97 -31.93 -25.07 -36.11
N PRO A 98 -31.95 -25.25 -37.45
CA PRO A 98 -31.97 -26.58 -38.05
C PRO A 98 -30.76 -27.41 -37.58
N PRO A 99 -30.96 -28.69 -37.24
CA PRO A 99 -29.87 -29.54 -36.72
C PRO A 99 -28.76 -29.79 -37.74
N ASP A 100 -29.04 -29.58 -39.02
CA ASP A 100 -28.11 -29.82 -40.13
C ASP A 100 -27.22 -28.59 -40.45
N LEU A 101 -27.45 -27.45 -39.79
CA LEU A 101 -26.68 -26.23 -40.04
C LEU A 101 -25.52 -26.09 -39.03
N PRO A 102 -24.25 -26.19 -39.47
CA PRO A 102 -23.10 -25.95 -38.60
C PRO A 102 -22.96 -24.44 -38.34
N VAL A 103 -23.66 -23.95 -37.33
CA VAL A 103 -23.54 -22.57 -36.85
C VAL A 103 -22.31 -22.48 -35.95
N VAL A 104 -21.38 -21.57 -36.28
CA VAL A 104 -20.20 -21.26 -35.46
C VAL A 104 -20.35 -19.83 -34.98
N LEU A 105 -20.36 -19.64 -33.66
CA LEU A 105 -20.46 -18.30 -33.08
C LEU A 105 -19.13 -17.54 -33.20
N PRO A 106 -19.14 -16.20 -33.23
CA PRO A 106 -17.92 -15.41 -33.38
C PRO A 106 -16.84 -15.71 -32.33
N HIS A 107 -17.23 -15.98 -31.09
CA HIS A 107 -16.29 -16.32 -29.99
C HIS A 107 -15.84 -17.79 -30.01
N GLN A 108 -16.52 -18.65 -30.75
CA GLN A 108 -16.07 -20.02 -31.01
C GLN A 108 -15.04 -20.07 -32.16
N LYS A 109 -14.84 -18.96 -32.88
CA LYS A 109 -13.87 -18.87 -33.97
C LYS A 109 -12.45 -18.94 -33.43
N GLY A 110 -11.76 -20.06 -33.71
CA GLY A 110 -10.39 -20.30 -33.24
C GLY A 110 -10.33 -21.08 -31.91
N LEU A 111 -11.44 -21.66 -31.47
CA LEU A 111 -11.45 -22.58 -30.34
C LEU A 111 -10.92 -23.95 -30.78
N ASP A 112 -9.71 -24.29 -30.35
CA ASP A 112 -9.10 -25.61 -30.60
C ASP A 112 -9.60 -26.63 -29.56
N LEU A 113 -10.71 -27.29 -29.89
CA LEU A 113 -11.30 -28.37 -29.09
C LEU A 113 -10.46 -29.67 -29.05
N THR A 114 -9.32 -29.70 -29.74
CA THR A 114 -8.38 -30.83 -29.76
C THR A 114 -7.39 -30.80 -28.59
N THR A 115 -7.43 -29.75 -27.76
CA THR A 115 -6.52 -29.61 -26.62
C THR A 115 -6.83 -30.66 -25.56
N LYS A 116 -5.79 -31.34 -25.07
CA LYS A 116 -5.93 -32.34 -24.00
C LYS A 116 -6.16 -31.66 -22.65
N PRO A 117 -6.96 -32.24 -21.75
CA PRO A 117 -7.20 -31.68 -20.41
C PRO A 117 -5.91 -31.57 -19.59
N GLU A 118 -4.92 -32.45 -19.83
CA GLU A 118 -3.59 -32.38 -19.23
C GLU A 118 -2.89 -31.05 -19.58
N ARG A 119 -3.02 -30.58 -20.83
CA ARG A 119 -2.40 -29.33 -21.28
C ARG A 119 -3.06 -28.11 -20.64
N GLU A 120 -4.37 -28.16 -20.39
CA GLU A 120 -5.07 -27.10 -19.66
C GLU A 120 -4.58 -27.01 -18.22
N ALA A 121 -4.42 -28.15 -17.55
CA ALA A 121 -3.87 -28.21 -16.19
C ALA A 121 -2.43 -27.65 -16.12
N GLU A 122 -1.56 -28.04 -17.05
CA GLU A 122 -0.20 -27.49 -17.17
C GLU A 122 -0.22 -25.97 -17.37
N LEU A 123 -1.11 -25.44 -18.21
CA LEU A 123 -1.22 -23.99 -18.45
C LEU A 123 -1.73 -23.26 -17.21
N VAL A 124 -2.67 -23.85 -16.45
CA VAL A 124 -3.15 -23.27 -15.18
C VAL A 124 -2.03 -23.24 -14.15
N GLU A 125 -1.23 -24.31 -14.06
CA GLU A 125 -0.05 -24.36 -13.20
C GLU A 125 0.98 -23.30 -13.63
N GLU A 126 1.28 -23.18 -14.93
CA GLU A 126 2.18 -22.15 -15.47
C GLU A 126 1.70 -20.74 -15.13
N ILE A 127 0.39 -20.46 -15.25
CA ILE A 127 -0.20 -19.19 -14.84
C ILE A 127 0.00 -18.95 -13.33
N SER A 128 -0.17 -19.98 -12.50
CA SER A 128 0.03 -19.85 -11.05
C SER A 128 1.50 -19.54 -10.70
N GLU A 129 2.45 -20.20 -11.36
CA GLU A 129 3.87 -19.92 -11.19
C GLU A 129 4.23 -18.52 -11.64
N LEU A 130 3.69 -18.07 -12.78
CA LEU A 130 3.93 -16.72 -13.30
C LEU A 130 3.38 -15.65 -12.35
N ARG A 131 2.24 -15.90 -11.70
CA ARG A 131 1.71 -15.01 -10.65
C ARG A 131 2.68 -14.92 -9.46
N ILE A 132 3.20 -16.05 -8.99
CA ILE A 132 4.19 -16.07 -7.89
C ILE A 132 5.47 -15.33 -8.30
N LYS A 133 5.98 -15.57 -9.53
CA LYS A 133 7.16 -14.89 -10.07
C LYS A 133 6.94 -13.37 -10.15
N LEU A 134 5.76 -12.92 -10.58
CA LEU A 134 5.39 -11.51 -10.65
C LEU A 134 5.37 -10.86 -9.26
N ASP A 135 4.81 -11.53 -8.26
CA ASP A 135 4.73 -10.99 -6.91
C ASP A 135 6.12 -10.92 -6.25
N ASN A 136 6.97 -11.90 -6.50
CA ASN A 136 8.38 -11.88 -6.09
C ASN A 136 9.13 -10.70 -6.72
N GLN A 137 8.96 -10.48 -8.03
CA GLN A 137 9.54 -9.33 -8.72
C GLN A 137 9.03 -8.00 -8.16
N ARG A 138 7.72 -7.88 -7.90
CA ARG A 138 7.12 -6.69 -7.27
C ARG A 138 7.69 -6.44 -5.87
N ARG A 139 7.86 -7.49 -5.06
CA ARG A 139 8.46 -7.39 -3.72
C ARG A 139 9.91 -6.92 -3.80
N LEU A 140 10.68 -7.51 -4.71
CA LEU A 140 12.07 -7.15 -4.94
C LEU A 140 12.21 -5.69 -5.41
N GLN A 141 11.34 -5.24 -6.32
CA GLN A 141 11.31 -3.85 -6.78
C GLN A 141 11.04 -2.87 -5.63
N ARG A 142 10.14 -3.21 -4.70
CA ARG A 142 9.90 -2.38 -3.50
C ARG A 142 11.15 -2.28 -2.62
N LEU A 143 11.85 -3.40 -2.40
CA LEU A 143 13.10 -3.42 -1.62
C LEU A 143 14.20 -2.59 -2.29
N TYR A 144 14.39 -2.74 -3.60
CA TYR A 144 15.35 -1.93 -4.35
C TYR A 144 15.03 -0.44 -4.27
N ASN A 145 13.77 -0.05 -4.44
CA ASN A 145 13.37 1.34 -4.31
C ASN A 145 13.64 1.91 -2.90
N ARG A 146 13.44 1.10 -1.85
CA ARG A 146 13.78 1.47 -0.48
C ARG A 146 15.30 1.63 -0.30
N ALA A 147 16.09 0.67 -0.76
CA ALA A 147 17.55 0.71 -0.69
C ALA A 147 18.13 1.90 -1.48
N LEU A 148 17.53 2.22 -2.61
CA LEU A 148 17.94 3.34 -3.44
C LEU A 148 17.68 4.68 -2.74
N ARG A 149 16.53 4.83 -2.05
CA ARG A 149 16.23 6.01 -1.22
C ARG A 149 17.22 6.17 -0.07
N THR A 150 17.51 5.10 0.67
CA THR A 150 18.46 5.16 1.80
C THR A 150 19.88 5.46 1.31
N SER A 151 20.31 4.85 0.20
CA SER A 151 21.61 5.13 -0.42
C SER A 151 21.74 6.59 -0.87
N ARG A 152 20.72 7.13 -1.55
CA ARG A 152 20.69 8.56 -1.92
C ARG A 152 20.78 9.48 -0.70
N GLN A 153 20.07 9.16 0.38
CA GLN A 153 20.13 9.94 1.61
C GLN A 153 21.51 9.88 2.27
N GLN A 154 22.13 8.71 2.34
CA GLN A 154 23.48 8.53 2.87
C GLN A 154 24.50 9.31 2.03
N ARG A 155 24.39 9.25 0.70
CA ARG A 155 25.23 10.00 -0.22
C ARG A 155 25.13 11.50 0.05
N SER A 156 23.93 12.06 0.11
CA SER A 156 23.74 13.49 0.40
C SER A 156 24.29 13.89 1.78
N ARG A 157 24.18 13.01 2.80
CA ARG A 157 24.80 13.26 4.11
C ARG A 157 26.33 13.26 4.03
N SER A 158 26.91 12.33 3.28
CA SER A 158 28.36 12.27 3.09
C SER A 158 28.89 13.48 2.32
N GLU A 159 28.18 13.92 1.27
CA GLU A 159 28.52 15.11 0.50
C GLU A 159 28.48 16.36 1.39
N ARG A 160 27.42 16.57 2.17
CA ARG A 160 27.35 17.68 3.14
C ARG A 160 28.45 17.62 4.20
N ARG A 161 28.84 16.42 4.65
CA ARG A 161 29.95 16.27 5.60
C ARG A 161 31.27 16.67 4.95
N LEU A 162 31.50 16.26 3.71
CA LEU A 162 32.68 16.66 2.94
C LEU A 162 32.71 18.17 2.72
N GLU A 163 31.60 18.79 2.33
CA GLU A 163 31.49 20.25 2.19
C GLU A 163 31.84 20.98 3.49
N ARG A 164 31.34 20.50 4.64
CA ARG A 164 31.68 21.06 5.95
C ARG A 164 33.16 20.90 6.29
N LEU A 165 33.73 19.72 6.03
CA LEU A 165 35.14 19.48 6.28
C LEU A 165 36.02 20.32 5.36
N ALA A 166 35.66 20.45 4.07
CA ALA A 166 36.32 21.33 3.12
C ALA A 166 36.29 22.78 3.61
N ALA A 167 35.12 23.30 3.99
CA ALA A 167 34.98 24.66 4.52
C ALA A 167 35.79 24.91 5.80
N VAL A 168 35.94 23.90 6.67
CA VAL A 168 36.78 23.99 7.87
C VAL A 168 38.27 23.97 7.49
N LEU A 169 38.69 23.07 6.60
CA LEU A 169 40.08 22.96 6.12
C LEU A 169 40.55 24.21 5.38
N ASP A 170 39.66 24.85 4.63
CA ASP A 170 39.93 26.11 3.91
C ASP A 170 39.97 27.33 4.85
N HIS A 171 39.68 27.14 6.15
CA HIS A 171 39.69 28.24 7.10
C HIS A 171 41.12 28.64 7.47
N GLU A 172 41.43 29.93 7.32
CA GLU A 172 42.76 30.53 7.57
C GLU A 172 43.34 30.19 8.95
N LYS A 173 42.48 29.92 9.94
CA LYS A 173 42.87 29.51 11.30
C LYS A 173 43.54 28.13 11.34
N LEU A 174 43.17 27.19 10.48
CA LEU A 174 43.86 25.91 10.41
C LEU A 174 45.22 26.04 9.72
N ILE A 175 45.34 26.96 8.77
CA ILE A 175 46.63 27.28 8.14
C ILE A 175 47.59 27.92 9.16
N SER A 176 47.10 28.77 10.06
CA SER A 176 47.92 29.31 11.14
C SER A 176 48.26 28.28 12.22
N LEU A 177 47.31 27.41 12.60
CA LEU A 177 47.56 26.29 13.52
C LEU A 177 48.56 25.26 12.95
N ALA A 178 48.52 24.99 11.64
CA ALA A 178 49.48 24.13 10.95
C ALA A 178 50.92 24.67 10.99
N LYS A 179 51.10 25.98 11.21
CA LYS A 179 52.42 26.62 11.37
C LYS A 179 52.95 26.57 12.81
N ILE A 180 52.18 26.13 13.79
CA ILE A 180 52.61 26.05 15.21
C ILE A 180 53.65 24.95 15.46
N PRO A 181 53.51 23.70 14.93
CA PRO A 181 54.51 22.66 15.13
C PRO A 181 55.94 23.03 14.70
N PRO A 182 56.18 23.66 13.53
CA PRO A 182 57.55 24.06 13.17
C PRO A 182 58.08 25.18 14.06
N GLN A 183 57.22 26.08 14.56
CA GLN A 183 57.62 27.09 15.55
C GLN A 183 58.00 26.47 16.90
N LEU A 184 57.24 25.49 17.38
CA LEU A 184 57.54 24.75 18.61
C LEU A 184 58.83 23.94 18.45
N ASN A 185 59.03 23.29 17.31
CA ASN A 185 60.27 22.56 17.02
C ASN A 185 61.47 23.51 16.93
N ALA A 186 61.32 24.67 16.29
CA ALA A 186 62.38 25.69 16.26
C ALA A 186 62.70 26.24 17.66
N MET A 187 61.68 26.43 18.51
CA MET A 187 61.88 26.83 19.90
C MET A 187 62.56 25.72 20.72
N TYR A 188 62.14 24.47 20.55
CA TYR A 188 62.77 23.31 21.19
C TYR A 188 64.23 23.17 20.76
N GLU A 189 64.51 23.29 19.46
CA GLU A 189 65.88 23.28 18.94
C GLU A 189 66.69 24.44 19.51
N ALA A 190 66.14 25.67 19.55
CA ALA A 190 66.81 26.82 20.13
C ALA A 190 67.12 26.62 21.63
N VAL A 191 66.17 26.06 22.40
CA VAL A 191 66.36 25.73 23.83
C VAL A 191 67.39 24.61 23.99
N SER A 192 67.37 23.59 23.13
CA SER A 192 68.31 22.48 23.18
C SER A 192 69.74 22.87 22.77
N ARG A 193 69.90 23.97 22.01
CA ARG A 193 71.19 24.55 21.62
C ARG A 193 71.71 25.57 22.62
N LEU A 194 70.94 25.93 23.65
CA LEU A 194 71.46 26.74 24.74
C LEU A 194 72.55 25.95 25.49
N PRO A 195 73.68 26.58 25.84
CA PRO A 195 74.68 25.95 26.68
C PRO A 195 74.02 25.48 28.00
N PRO A 196 74.41 24.32 28.56
CA PRO A 196 74.03 23.99 29.92
C PRO A 196 74.48 25.14 30.84
N LEU A 197 73.60 25.55 31.75
CA LEU A 197 73.90 26.62 32.71
C LEU A 197 75.21 26.29 33.43
N ASP A 198 76.27 27.04 33.14
CA ASP A 198 77.53 26.90 33.87
C ASP A 198 77.25 27.21 35.36
N PRO A 199 77.53 26.27 36.27
CA PRO A 199 77.23 26.43 37.70
C PRO A 199 77.99 27.63 38.31
N ALA A 200 79.02 28.14 37.64
CA ALA A 200 79.74 29.35 38.02
C ALA A 200 78.95 30.65 37.80
N LEU A 201 78.06 30.72 36.79
CA LEU A 201 77.21 31.90 36.55
C LEU A 201 75.98 31.89 37.45
N VAL A 202 75.44 30.71 37.78
CA VAL A 202 74.35 30.57 38.75
C VAL A 202 74.79 30.99 40.16
N ALA A 203 76.05 30.77 40.52
CA ALA A 203 76.63 31.24 41.78
C ALA A 203 76.85 32.76 41.86
N THR A 204 76.79 33.48 40.73
CA THR A 204 76.86 34.96 40.70
C THR A 204 75.51 35.65 40.71
N LEU A 205 74.40 34.89 40.74
CA LEU A 205 73.08 35.47 40.97
C LEU A 205 73.00 35.95 42.42
N PRO A 206 72.54 37.19 42.66
CA PRO A 206 72.45 37.72 44.02
C PRO A 206 71.56 36.82 44.88
N PRO A 207 71.92 36.58 46.16
CA PRO A 207 71.11 35.78 47.05
C PRO A 207 69.70 36.38 47.14
N ILE A 208 68.72 35.48 47.10
CA ILE A 208 67.30 35.78 47.25
C ILE A 208 67.10 36.67 48.48
N GLU A 209 66.70 37.93 48.27
CA GLU A 209 66.30 38.81 49.36
C GLU A 209 65.02 38.23 49.99
N PRO A 210 65.01 37.89 51.28
CA PRO A 210 63.81 37.35 51.92
C PRO A 210 62.72 38.44 51.96
N GLY A 211 61.66 38.25 51.16
CA GLY A 211 60.47 39.11 51.19
C GLY A 211 59.85 39.47 49.83
N LYS A 212 60.53 39.23 48.71
CA LYS A 212 59.94 39.39 47.35
C LYS A 212 59.47 38.05 46.79
N ARG A 213 58.37 38.07 46.03
CA ARG A 213 57.75 36.84 45.49
C ARG A 213 58.60 36.27 44.35
N ASP A 214 58.66 34.95 44.24
CA ASP A 214 59.59 34.23 43.35
C ASP A 214 59.53 34.66 41.86
N TRP A 215 58.36 35.12 41.40
CA TRP A 215 58.15 35.58 40.03
C TRP A 215 58.57 37.04 39.77
N GLU A 216 58.85 37.83 40.81
CA GLU A 216 59.28 39.23 40.72
C GLU A 216 60.81 39.37 40.66
N THR A 217 61.56 38.37 41.13
CA THR A 217 63.01 38.42 41.25
C THR A 217 63.74 37.79 40.07
N SER A 218 63.11 36.87 39.34
CA SER A 218 63.70 36.27 38.14
C SER A 218 62.67 35.77 37.12
N LYS A 219 63.06 35.78 35.84
CA LYS A 219 62.26 35.21 34.73
C LYS A 219 61.95 33.73 34.91
N ALA A 220 62.86 32.98 35.54
CA ALA A 220 62.67 31.56 35.85
C ALA A 220 61.57 31.34 36.90
N GLY A 221 61.49 32.20 37.92
CA GLY A 221 60.42 32.16 38.90
C GLY A 221 59.05 32.50 38.32
N TYR A 222 58.99 33.44 37.36
CA TYR A 222 57.73 33.73 36.65
C TYR A 222 57.23 32.52 35.84
N LEU A 223 58.14 31.81 35.17
CA LEU A 223 57.78 30.62 34.41
C LEU A 223 57.27 29.49 35.30
N ASN A 224 57.89 29.25 36.46
CA ASN A 224 57.40 28.25 37.42
C ASN A 224 56.04 28.63 38.03
N TRP A 225 55.81 29.91 38.29
CA TRP A 225 54.49 30.38 38.74
C TRP A 225 53.43 30.21 37.65
N ALA A 226 53.75 30.57 36.41
CA ALA A 226 52.81 30.48 35.28
C ALA A 226 52.46 29.01 34.93
N THR A 227 53.42 28.09 34.98
CA THR A 227 53.16 26.66 34.77
C THR A 227 52.34 26.06 35.92
N ALA A 228 52.61 26.44 37.17
CA ALA A 228 51.79 26.04 38.31
C ALA A 228 50.34 26.53 38.19
N GLN A 229 50.13 27.74 37.66
CA GLN A 229 48.79 28.30 37.44
C GLN A 229 48.04 27.63 36.27
N LEU A 230 48.74 27.19 35.23
CA LEU A 230 48.13 26.41 34.15
C LEU A 230 47.75 25.00 34.60
N LEU A 231 48.59 24.38 35.42
CA LEU A 231 48.31 23.07 36.03
C LEU A 231 47.14 23.13 37.01
N SER A 232 47.01 24.22 37.79
CA SER A 232 45.87 24.40 38.69
C SER A 232 44.55 24.59 37.90
N ARG A 233 44.58 25.32 36.78
CA ARG A 233 43.42 25.47 35.90
C ARG A 233 43.03 24.17 35.20
N ALA A 234 44.00 23.38 34.75
CA ALA A 234 43.73 22.07 34.15
C ALA A 234 43.08 21.09 35.14
N LYS A 235 43.48 21.11 36.42
CA LYS A 235 42.82 20.34 37.48
C LYS A 235 41.37 20.78 37.74
N VAL A 236 41.11 22.08 37.68
CA VAL A 236 39.73 22.61 37.84
C VAL A 236 38.82 22.17 36.68
N ASP A 237 39.34 22.05 35.45
CA ASP A 237 38.58 21.54 34.30
C ASP A 237 38.34 20.01 34.39
N GLU A 238 39.25 19.23 34.99
CA GLU A 238 39.01 17.80 35.31
C GLU A 238 37.88 17.62 36.33
N ASP A 239 37.81 18.45 37.37
CA ASP A 239 36.77 18.35 38.42
C ASP A 239 35.37 18.76 37.92
N VAL A 240 35.28 19.62 36.90
CA VAL A 240 34.00 20.13 36.36
C VAL A 240 33.42 19.25 35.22
N HIS A 241 34.23 18.39 34.58
CA HIS A 241 33.78 17.54 33.47
C HIS A 241 34.06 16.03 33.61
N GLY A 242 34.74 15.58 34.68
CA GLY A 242 35.34 14.24 34.74
C GLY A 242 34.55 13.09 35.37
N SER A 243 33.36 13.28 35.94
CA SER A 243 32.66 12.18 36.66
C SER A 243 31.27 11.82 36.13
N SER A 244 30.42 12.79 35.79
CA SER A 244 29.02 12.51 35.43
C SER A 244 28.85 11.89 34.03
N ALA A 245 29.60 12.35 33.03
CA ALA A 245 29.38 11.92 31.64
C ALA A 245 29.85 10.48 31.37
N VAL A 246 30.93 10.05 32.04
CA VAL A 246 31.47 8.68 31.91
C VAL A 246 30.62 7.70 32.71
N ASP A 247 30.09 8.10 33.88
CA ASP A 247 29.18 7.28 34.68
C ASP A 247 27.80 7.10 33.99
N ASP A 248 27.30 8.13 33.31
CA ASP A 248 26.08 8.04 32.48
C ASP A 248 26.29 7.17 31.24
N MET A 249 27.48 7.20 30.61
CA MET A 249 27.82 6.28 29.53
C MET A 249 27.90 4.83 30.01
N PHE A 250 28.48 4.55 31.18
CA PHE A 250 28.54 3.20 31.76
C PHE A 250 27.15 2.67 32.15
N ARG A 251 26.26 3.52 32.68
CA ARG A 251 24.86 3.16 32.95
C ARG A 251 24.06 2.88 31.68
N ASN A 252 24.24 3.70 30.65
CA ASN A 252 23.59 3.48 29.34
C ASN A 252 24.14 2.21 28.65
N MET A 253 25.42 1.91 28.81
CA MET A 253 26.04 0.69 28.27
C MET A 253 25.59 -0.57 29.04
N ALA A 254 25.32 -0.46 30.34
CA ALA A 254 24.70 -1.52 31.14
C ALA A 254 23.23 -1.79 30.75
N GLN A 255 22.47 -0.76 30.33
CA GLN A 255 21.11 -0.94 29.79
C GLN A 255 21.10 -1.59 28.40
N ILE A 256 22.14 -1.37 27.59
CA ILE A 256 22.30 -1.98 26.25
C ILE A 256 22.78 -3.45 26.36
N GLY A 257 23.21 -3.90 27.53
CA GLY A 257 23.65 -5.26 27.82
C GLY A 257 22.53 -6.28 28.11
N GLN A 258 21.24 -5.95 27.92
CA GLN A 258 20.17 -6.93 28.10
C GLN A 258 20.09 -7.91 26.94
N ALA A 259 20.81 -9.03 27.07
CA ALA A 259 20.51 -10.29 26.39
C ALA A 259 19.02 -10.68 26.51
N ASP A 260 18.31 -10.17 27.53
CA ASP A 260 16.87 -10.34 27.73
C ASP A 260 16.00 -9.63 26.70
N GLN A 261 16.44 -8.51 26.10
CA GLN A 261 15.64 -7.83 25.07
C GLN A 261 15.74 -8.54 23.72
N ILE A 262 16.92 -9.09 23.40
CA ILE A 262 17.10 -9.94 22.22
C ILE A 262 16.38 -11.27 22.42
N ARG A 263 16.43 -11.87 23.62
CA ARG A 263 15.69 -13.09 23.94
C ARG A 263 14.18 -12.89 23.84
N LYS A 264 13.62 -11.80 24.37
CA LYS A 264 12.21 -11.47 24.21
C LYS A 264 11.81 -11.22 22.76
N ALA A 265 12.67 -10.55 21.98
CA ALA A 265 12.42 -10.36 20.55
C ALA A 265 12.43 -11.69 19.79
N VAL A 266 13.33 -12.62 20.15
CA VAL A 266 13.40 -13.96 19.56
C VAL A 266 12.19 -14.82 19.95
N GLU A 267 11.78 -14.82 21.22
CA GLU A 267 10.58 -15.54 21.71
C GLU A 267 9.28 -15.01 21.05
N ILE A 268 9.19 -13.70 20.78
CA ILE A 268 8.07 -13.13 20.02
C ILE A 268 8.11 -13.61 18.56
N THR A 269 9.29 -13.69 17.94
CA THR A 269 9.38 -14.20 16.56
C THR A 269 9.13 -15.70 16.45
N GLU A 270 9.48 -16.48 17.47
CA GLU A 270 9.17 -17.92 17.53
C GLU A 270 7.69 -18.16 17.76
N SER A 271 7.03 -17.42 18.65
CA SER A 271 5.58 -17.56 18.87
C SER A 271 4.75 -17.14 17.66
N VAL A 272 5.18 -16.13 16.90
CA VAL A 272 4.55 -15.77 15.61
C VAL A 272 4.76 -16.86 14.56
N ARG A 273 5.93 -17.52 14.55
CA ARG A 273 6.23 -18.61 13.63
C ARG A 273 5.39 -19.86 13.91
N THR A 274 5.22 -20.22 15.19
CA THR A 274 4.38 -21.37 15.58
C THR A 274 2.90 -21.09 15.30
N GLY A 275 2.43 -19.86 15.54
CA GLY A 275 1.06 -19.47 15.21
C GLY A 275 0.75 -19.51 13.71
N LEU A 276 1.74 -19.27 12.84
CA LEU A 276 1.59 -19.43 11.39
C LEU A 276 1.56 -20.90 10.95
N GLN A 277 2.33 -21.78 11.62
CA GLN A 277 2.28 -23.22 11.36
C GLN A 277 0.95 -23.86 11.78
N ASP A 278 0.37 -23.43 12.91
CA ASP A 278 -0.95 -23.92 13.33
C ASP A 278 -2.07 -23.47 12.36
N VAL A 279 -1.95 -22.26 11.77
CA VAL A 279 -2.90 -21.79 10.74
C VAL A 279 -2.78 -22.61 9.46
N ASP A 280 -1.56 -22.93 8.99
CA ASP A 280 -1.36 -23.79 7.82
C ASP A 280 -1.93 -25.20 8.03
N VAL A 281 -1.80 -25.78 9.24
CA VAL A 281 -2.36 -27.11 9.56
C VAL A 281 -3.89 -27.08 9.64
N THR A 282 -4.49 -26.00 10.14
CA THR A 282 -5.97 -25.87 10.13
C THR A 282 -6.55 -25.73 8.72
N MET A 283 -5.83 -25.07 7.81
CA MET A 283 -6.25 -24.93 6.40
C MET A 283 -6.17 -26.26 5.64
N GLU A 284 -5.16 -27.11 5.92
CA GLU A 284 -5.09 -28.47 5.33
C GLU A 284 -6.19 -29.41 5.85
N SER A 285 -6.70 -29.18 7.07
CA SER A 285 -7.78 -30.02 7.65
C SER A 285 -9.20 -29.65 7.20
N GLU A 286 -9.40 -28.46 6.61
CA GLU A 286 -10.69 -28.05 6.03
C GLU A 286 -10.81 -28.43 4.54
N GLU A 287 -9.73 -28.90 3.90
CA GLU A 287 -9.69 -29.32 2.48
C GLU A 287 -9.71 -30.85 2.28
N SER A 288 -9.94 -31.66 3.32
CA SER A 288 -10.12 -33.14 3.25
C SER A 288 -11.53 -33.61 3.58
#